data_AF-A0A392PRZ5-F1
#
_entry.id   AF-A0A392PRZ5-F1
#
_cell.length_a   1.000
_cell.length_b   1.000
_cell.length_c   1.000
_cell.angle_alpha   90.00
_cell.angle_beta   90.00
_cell.angle_gamma   90.00
#
_symmetry.space_group_name_H-M   'P 1'
#
loop_
_entity.id
_entity.type
_entity.pdbx_description
1 polymer ?
#
loop_
_entity_poly.entity_id
_entity_poly.type
_entity_poly.pdbx_seq_one_letter_code
_entity_poly.pdbx_strand_id
1 'polypeptide(L)' 'QDGKLYRHLNSLIVSHLRHNNLTQAATAVASATMTPLNVEAPPNKLLDLVAKVLTSTNP' A
#
# COMPACT_ATOMS: atom_id res chain seq x y z
N GLN A 1 9.57 7.73 14.12
CA GLN A 1 8.91 8.26 12.90
C GLN A 1 8.37 7.12 12.02
N ASP A 2 8.99 5.95 12.09
CA ASP A 2 8.68 4.77 11.27
C ASP A 2 7.27 4.22 11.43
N GLY A 3 6.68 4.29 12.63
CA GLY A 3 5.31 3.85 12.86
C GLY A 3 4.25 4.64 12.06
N LYS A 4 4.54 5.88 11.64
CA LYS A 4 3.69 6.64 10.71
C LYS A 4 3.90 6.15 9.27
N LEU A 5 5.16 5.88 8.89
CA LEU A 5 5.52 5.35 7.58
C LEU A 5 4.89 3.98 7.34
N TYR A 6 5.01 3.04 8.29
CA TYR A 6 4.43 1.70 8.16
C TYR A 6 2.91 1.73 8.03
N ARG A 7 2.20 2.57 8.80
CA ARG A 7 0.75 2.74 8.65
C ARG A 7 0.36 3.31 7.28
N HIS A 8 1.14 4.27 6.78
CA HIS A 8 0.91 4.82 5.45
C HIS A 8 1.14 3.75 4.37
N LEU A 9 2.26 3.02 4.44
CA LEU A 9 2.57 1.93 3.52
C LEU A 9 1.49 0.85 3.52
N ASN A 10 1.03 0.42 4.69
CA ASN A 10 -0.03 -0.59 4.81
C ASN A 10 -1.34 -0.10 4.18
N SER A 11 -1.67 1.19 4.33
CA SER A 11 -2.84 1.78 3.66
C SER A 11 -2.71 1.76 2.13
N LEU A 12 -1.51 2.04 1.61
CA LEU A 12 -1.24 1.95 0.17
C LEU A 12 -1.34 0.51 -0.35
N ILE A 13 -0.80 -0.47 0.39
CA ILE A 13 -0.87 -1.89 0.03
C ILE A 13 -2.32 -2.37 0.02
N VAL A 14 -3.09 -2.11 1.08
CA VAL A 14 -4.50 -2.54 1.18
C VAL A 14 -5.34 -1.92 0.05
N SER A 15 -5.16 -0.62 -0.23
CA SER A 15 -5.87 0.04 -1.34
C SER A 15 -5.51 -0.56 -2.70
N HIS A 16 -4.23 -0.81 -2.95
CA HIS A 16 -3.75 -1.42 -4.19
C HIS A 16 -4.35 -2.81 -4.41
N LEU A 17 -4.32 -3.68 -3.40
CA LEU A 17 -4.88 -5.03 -3.46
C LEU A 17 -6.40 -5.00 -3.70
N ARG A 18 -7.13 -4.13 -2.97
CA ARG A 18 -8.58 -3.98 -3.13
C ARG A 18 -8.96 -3.51 -4.52
N HIS A 19 -8.25 -2.52 -5.06
CA HIS A 19 -8.52 -1.97 -6.39
C HIS A 19 -8.27 -2.98 -7.52
N ASN A 20 -7.34 -3.91 -7.33
CA ASN A 20 -7.03 -4.97 -8.30
C ASN A 20 -7.85 -6.25 -8.06
N ASN A 21 -8.97 -6.16 -7.32
CA ASN A 21 -9.87 -7.28 -7.01
C ASN A 21 -9.20 -8.45 -6.23
N LEU A 22 -8.07 -8.21 -5.56
CA LEU A 22 -7.37 -9.18 -4.73
C LEU A 22 -7.93 -9.19 -3.31
N THR A 23 -9.25 -9.38 -3.17
CA THR A 23 -9.99 -9.14 -1.92
C THR A 23 -9.48 -9.97 -0.75
N GLN A 24 -9.13 -11.24 -0.95
CA GLN A 24 -8.58 -12.09 0.12
C GLN A 24 -7.24 -11.57 0.65
N ALA A 25 -6.35 -11.17 -0.27
CA ALA A 25 -5.06 -10.58 0.09
C ALA A 25 -5.24 -9.24 0.82
N ALA A 26 -6.14 -8.38 0.32
CA ALA A 26 -6.46 -7.10 0.97
C ALA A 26 -6.96 -7.31 2.40
N THR A 27 -7.87 -8.27 2.62
CA THR A 27 -8.40 -8.62 3.95
C THR A 27 -7.31 -9.16 4.87
N ALA A 28 -6.46 -10.08 4.38
CA ALA A 28 -5.38 -10.65 5.17
C ALA A 28 -4.37 -9.57 5.63
N VAL A 29 -3.95 -8.69 4.71
CA VAL A 29 -3.04 -7.59 5.03
C VAL A 29 -3.70 -6.57 5.97
N ALA A 30 -4.95 -6.20 5.73
CA ALA A 30 -5.70 -5.29 6.59
C ALA A 30 -5.75 -5.81 8.03
N SER A 31 -6.08 -7.09 8.22
CA SER A 31 -6.14 -7.73 9.54
C SER A 31 -4.76 -7.79 10.21
N ALA A 32 -3.75 -8.28 9.50
CA ALA A 32 -2.40 -8.45 10.06
C ALA A 32 -1.75 -7.13 10.48
N THR A 33 -2.13 -6.03 9.83
CA THR A 33 -1.54 -4.71 10.06
C THR A 33 -2.42 -3.78 10.88
N MET A 34 -3.61 -4.23 11.31
CA MET A 34 -4.64 -3.39 11.92
C MET A 34 -4.99 -2.15 11.08
N THR A 35 -5.00 -2.31 9.75
CA THR A 35 -5.36 -1.26 8.78
C THR A 35 -6.80 -1.47 8.31
N PRO A 36 -7.64 -0.42 8.24
CA PRO A 36 -9.01 -0.56 7.74
C PRO A 36 -9.04 -1.09 6.29
N LEU A 37 -10.00 -1.96 5.95
CA LEU A 37 -10.13 -2.49 4.59
C LEU A 37 -10.61 -1.41 3.59
N ASN A 38 -11.39 -0.44 4.09
CA ASN A 38 -11.96 0.68 3.34
C ASN A 38 -11.06 1.94 3.38
N VAL A 39 -9.74 1.79 3.53
CA VAL A 39 -8.81 2.92 3.48
C VAL A 39 -9.00 3.77 2.22
N GLU A 40 -9.02 5.09 2.44
CA GLU A 40 -9.01 6.11 1.41
C GLU A 40 -7.56 6.45 1.06
N ALA A 41 -7.00 5.65 0.15
CA ALA A 41 -5.67 5.89 -0.39
C ALA A 41 -5.70 5.67 -1.91
N PRO A 42 -4.95 6.44 -2.72
CA PRO A 42 -4.92 6.23 -4.16
C PRO A 42 -4.28 4.86 -4.50
N PRO A 43 -4.96 3.99 -5.25
CA PRO A 43 -4.55 2.59 -5.43
C PRO A 43 -3.24 2.41 -6.22
N ASN A 44 -2.86 3.40 -7.05
CA ASN A 44 -1.64 3.35 -7.86
C ASN A 44 -0.44 4.04 -7.18
N LYS A 45 -0.65 4.74 -6.06
CA LYS A 45 0.41 5.53 -5.41
C LYS A 45 1.59 4.68 -4.97
N LEU A 46 1.34 3.42 -4.57
CA LEU A 46 2.40 2.48 -4.24
C LEU A 46 3.33 2.23 -5.43
N LEU A 47 2.75 1.98 -6.61
CA LEU A 47 3.51 1.74 -7.84
C LEU A 47 4.29 2.99 -8.26
N ASP A 48 3.69 4.18 -8.18
CA ASP A 48 4.37 5.45 -8.50
C ASP A 48 5.61 5.67 -7.62
N LEU A 49 5.50 5.36 -6.33
CA LEU A 49 6.61 5.49 -5.38
C LEU A 49 7.72 4.48 -5.69
N VAL A 50 7.37 3.22 -5.97
CA VAL A 50 8.34 2.19 -6.37
C VAL A 50 9.04 2.58 -7.68
N ALA A 51 8.29 3.01 -8.70
CA ALA A 51 8.84 3.45 -9.97
C ALA A 51 9.80 4.63 -9.78
N LYS A 52 9.43 5.62 -8.98
CA LYS A 52 10.31 6.77 -8.67
C LYS A 52 11.62 6.31 -8.03
N VAL A 53 11.57 5.38 -7.06
CA VAL A 53 12.78 4.84 -6.43
C VAL A 53 13.64 4.12 -7.46
N LEU A 54 13.06 3.21 -8.26
CA LEU A 54 13.77 2.46 -9.30
C LEU A 54 14.47 3.37 -10.30
N THR A 55 13.82 4.46 -10.73
CA THR A 55 14.42 5.45 -11.64
C THR A 55 15.50 6.31 -10.98
N SER A 56 15.47 6.47 -9.65
CA SER A 56 16.50 7.21 -8.91
C SER A 56 17.71 6.35 -8.57
N THR A 57 17.55 5.02 -8.54
CA THR A 57 18.62 4.05 -8.23
C THR A 57 19.36 3.54 -9.45
N ASN A 58 18.96 3.94 -10.66
CA ASN A 58 19.66 3.61 -11.90
C ASN A 58 20.37 4.89 -12.40
N PRO A 59 21.70 5.05 -12.19
CA PRO A 59 22.44 6.18 -12.72
C PRO A 59 22.51 6.17 -14.26
#